data_AF-A0A954I0N5-F1
#
_entry.id   AF-A0A954I0N5-F1
#
_cell.length_a   1.000
_cell.length_b   1.000
_cell.length_c   1.000
_cell.angle_alpha   90.00
_cell.angle_beta   90.00
_cell.angle_gamma   90.00
#
_symmetry.space_group_name_H-M   'P 1'
#
loop_
_entity.id
_entity.type
_entity.pdbx_description
1 polymer ?
#
loop_
_entity_poly.entity_id
_entity_poly.type
_entity_poly.pdbx_seq_one_letter_code
_entity_poly.pdbx_strand_id
1 'polypeptide(L)'
;MELRDIARRIVLSHSIEEKVERIDSVWTDDNPGTAERVDRPGRPQSLEFAPRRGAPAMPPFGTWREPHKRGLVHHILANHELQALEVMA
;
A
#
# COMPACT_ATOMS: atom_id res chain seq x y z
N MET A 1 -0.35 20.63 -12.18
CA MET A 1 0.62 19.84 -11.39
C MET A 1 1.27 18.84 -12.33
N GLU A 2 2.56 18.59 -12.25
CA GLU A 2 3.16 17.56 -13.13
C GLU A 2 2.86 16.15 -12.59
N LEU A 3 2.75 15.16 -13.48
CA LEU A 3 2.51 13.76 -13.12
C LEU A 3 3.58 13.23 -12.15
N ARG A 4 4.82 13.73 -12.26
CA ARG A 4 5.89 13.39 -11.31
C ARG A 4 5.55 13.77 -9.86
N ASP A 5 4.86 14.88 -9.64
CA ASP A 5 4.56 15.39 -8.29
C ASP A 5 3.50 14.50 -7.64
N ILE A 6 2.53 14.07 -8.44
CA ILE A 6 1.52 13.08 -8.07
C ILE A 6 2.20 11.75 -7.70
N ALA A 7 3.08 11.25 -8.57
CA ALA A 7 3.80 10.01 -8.34
C ALA A 7 4.64 10.08 -7.05
N ARG A 8 5.35 11.19 -6.82
CA ARG A 8 6.12 11.41 -5.60
C ARG A 8 5.23 11.46 -4.37
N ARG A 9 4.08 12.14 -4.40
CA ARG A 9 3.11 12.14 -3.29
C ARG A 9 2.67 10.72 -2.96
N ILE A 10 2.29 9.94 -3.97
CA ILE A 10 1.83 8.55 -3.79
C ILE A 10 2.95 7.66 -3.26
N VAL A 11 4.16 7.74 -3.83
CA VAL A 11 5.27 6.84 -3.50
C VAL A 11 5.94 7.22 -2.17
N LEU A 12 6.13 8.51 -1.88
CA LEU A 12 6.96 8.97 -0.77
C LEU A 12 6.18 9.35 0.51
N SER A 13 4.87 9.61 0.43
CA SER A 13 4.09 9.98 1.62
C SER A 13 4.05 8.86 2.67
N HIS A 14 3.92 9.24 3.93
CA HIS A 14 3.67 8.34 5.07
C HIS A 14 2.22 8.41 5.58
N SER A 15 1.34 9.14 4.90
CA SER A 15 -0.10 9.19 5.19
C SER A 15 -0.87 8.41 4.12
N ILE A 16 -1.86 7.62 4.54
CA ILE A 16 -2.74 6.95 3.56
C ILE A 16 -3.68 7.96 2.92
N GLU A 17 -4.13 8.95 3.69
CA GLU A 17 -5.02 10.02 3.28
C GLU A 17 -4.39 10.82 2.13
N GLU A 18 -3.13 11.25 2.27
CA GLU A 18 -2.41 11.98 1.21
C GLU A 18 -2.22 11.13 -0.06
N LYS A 19 -1.96 9.82 0.08
CA LYS A 19 -1.76 8.93 -1.07
C LYS A 19 -3.04 8.77 -1.88
N VAL A 20 -4.18 8.62 -1.21
CA VAL A 20 -5.49 8.35 -1.83
C VAL A 20 -6.32 9.61 -2.06
N GLU A 21 -5.82 10.77 -1.62
CA GLU A 21 -6.46 12.05 -1.82
C GLU A 21 -6.72 12.27 -3.31
N ARG A 22 -7.95 12.63 -3.64
CA ARG A 22 -8.36 12.89 -5.02
C ARG A 22 -7.58 14.08 -5.57
N ILE A 23 -7.17 13.98 -6.83
CA ILE A 23 -6.47 15.06 -7.51
C ILE A 23 -7.49 15.78 -8.38
N ASP A 24 -7.98 16.90 -7.86
CA ASP A 24 -9.01 17.72 -8.53
C ASP A 24 -8.41 18.80 -9.45
N SER A 25 -7.09 18.97 -9.42
CA SER A 25 -6.37 19.90 -10.29
C SER A 25 -6.00 19.26 -11.63
N VAL A 26 -5.91 20.07 -12.69
CA VAL A 26 -5.39 19.63 -13.99
C VAL A 26 -3.91 19.24 -13.82
N TRP A 27 -3.56 18.08 -14.37
CA TRP A 27 -2.21 17.56 -14.38
C TRP A 27 -1.69 17.34 -15.80
N THR A 28 -0.38 17.44 -15.94
CA THR A 28 0.40 17.43 -17.18
C THR A 28 1.57 16.46 -17.06
N ASP A 29 2.19 16.12 -18.18
CA ASP A 29 3.45 15.36 -18.21
C ASP A 29 4.42 15.99 -19.24
N ASP A 30 4.37 17.31 -19.37
CA ASP A 30 5.12 18.06 -20.38
C ASP A 30 6.60 18.17 -19.99
N ASN A 31 6.88 18.09 -18.69
CA ASN A 31 8.24 18.05 -18.17
C ASN A 31 8.36 16.92 -17.14
N PRO A 32 8.69 15.68 -17.58
CA PRO A 32 8.81 14.52 -16.69
C PRO A 32 10.14 14.51 -15.91
N GLY A 33 11.18 15.16 -16.45
CA GLY A 33 12.49 15.29 -15.81
C GLY A 33 13.29 14.00 -15.77
N THR A 34 14.24 13.94 -14.84
CA THR A 34 15.13 12.79 -14.68
C THR A 34 14.42 11.65 -13.95
N ALA A 35 14.63 10.42 -14.41
CA ALA A 35 14.15 9.23 -13.73
C ALA A 35 14.64 9.18 -12.28
N GLU A 36 13.72 8.99 -11.34
CA GLU A 36 13.99 8.84 -9.93
C GLU A 36 13.87 7.37 -9.53
N ARG A 37 14.88 6.85 -8.83
CA ARG A 37 14.84 5.52 -8.25
C ARG A 37 14.63 5.65 -6.75
N VAL A 38 13.49 5.16 -6.28
CA VAL A 38 13.13 5.16 -4.87
C VAL A 38 13.48 3.80 -4.27
N ASP A 39 14.39 3.78 -3.30
CA ASP A 39 14.82 2.53 -2.65
C ASP A 39 13.67 1.86 -1.88
N ARG A 40 12.86 2.66 -1.19
CA ARG A 40 11.68 2.19 -0.46
C ARG A 40 10.57 3.25 -0.51
N PRO A 41 9.30 2.86 -0.75
CA PRO A 41 8.19 3.79 -0.66
C PRO A 41 7.98 4.22 0.79
N GLY A 42 7.46 5.43 0.98
CA GLY A 42 6.91 5.87 2.26
C GLY A 42 5.71 4.99 2.63
N ARG A 43 5.67 4.55 3.89
CA ARG A 43 4.63 3.67 4.42
C ARG A 43 4.07 4.28 5.71
N PRO A 44 2.73 4.37 5.85
CA PRO A 44 2.12 4.68 7.13
C PRO A 44 2.51 3.66 8.20
N GLN A 45 2.67 4.10 9.44
CA GLN A 45 3.13 3.25 10.55
C GLN A 45 2.24 2.01 10.73
N SER A 46 0.93 2.14 10.55
CA SER A 46 -0.03 1.03 10.65
C SER A 46 0.02 0.02 9.49
N LEU A 47 0.76 0.35 8.42
CA LEU A 47 0.93 -0.47 7.22
C LEU A 47 2.40 -0.89 7.00
N GLU A 48 3.26 -0.68 8.01
CA GLU A 48 4.59 -1.25 8.01
C GLU A 48 4.50 -2.78 8.04
N PHE A 49 5.43 -3.43 7.34
CA PHE A 49 5.49 -4.88 7.37
C PHE A 49 5.87 -5.34 8.77
N ALA A 50 5.09 -6.27 9.32
CA ALA A 50 5.42 -6.90 10.59
C ALA A 50 6.81 -7.56 10.51
N PRO A 51 7.60 -7.52 11.58
CA PRO A 51 8.87 -8.24 11.62
C PRO A 51 8.63 -9.75 11.45
N ARG A 52 9.69 -10.49 11.13
CA ARG A 52 9.59 -11.95 10.93
C ARG A 52 8.94 -12.61 12.16
N ARG A 53 7.87 -13.39 11.93
CA ARG A 53 7.04 -14.02 12.99
C ARG A 53 6.24 -13.05 13.87
N GLY A 54 6.15 -11.77 13.51
CA GLY A 54 5.32 -10.78 14.20
C GLY A 54 3.93 -10.59 13.60
N ALA A 55 3.67 -11.15 12.41
CA ALA A 55 2.36 -11.09 11.78
C ALA A 55 1.34 -11.97 12.53
N PRO A 56 0.07 -11.53 12.64
CA PRO A 56 -0.99 -12.32 13.25
C PRO A 56 -1.25 -13.61 12.45
N ALA A 57 -1.58 -14.68 13.16
CA ALA A 57 -1.97 -15.95 12.54
C ALA A 57 -3.36 -15.86 11.90
N MET A 58 -3.60 -16.72 10.90
CA MET A 58 -4.92 -16.89 10.30
C MET A 58 -5.95 -17.27 11.39
N PRO A 59 -7.05 -16.52 11.55
CA PRO A 59 -8.11 -16.87 12.50
C PRO A 59 -8.74 -18.24 12.18
N PRO A 60 -9.17 -19.02 13.19
CA PRO A 60 -9.88 -20.28 12.97
C PRO A 60 -11.17 -20.08 12.16
N PHE A 61 -11.49 -20.99 11.24
CA PHE A 61 -12.67 -20.89 10.36
C PHE A 61 -13.98 -20.58 11.10
N GLY A 62 -14.17 -21.16 12.30
CA GLY A 62 -15.36 -20.95 13.12
C GLY A 62 -15.59 -19.49 13.55
N THR A 63 -14.55 -18.66 13.61
CA THR A 63 -14.64 -17.27 14.09
C THR A 63 -14.88 -16.27 12.95
N TRP A 64 -14.96 -16.71 11.69
CA TRP A 64 -15.03 -15.81 10.53
C TRP A 64 -16.37 -15.05 10.41
N ARG A 65 -17.38 -15.46 11.18
CA ARG A 65 -18.66 -14.73 11.29
C ARG A 65 -18.48 -13.38 11.99
N GLU A 66 -17.49 -13.26 12.88
CA GLU A 66 -17.18 -12.02 13.59
C GLU A 66 -16.56 -11.00 12.63
N PRO A 67 -17.12 -9.78 12.49
CA PRO A 67 -16.66 -8.80 11.50
C PRO A 67 -15.16 -8.47 11.58
N HIS A 68 -14.63 -8.32 12.80
CA HIS A 68 -13.21 -8.00 13.00
C HIS A 68 -12.29 -9.16 12.58
N LYS A 69 -12.65 -10.41 12.88
CA LYS A 69 -11.90 -11.60 12.44
C LYS A 69 -11.93 -11.74 10.93
N ARG A 70 -13.09 -11.51 10.32
CA ARG A 70 -13.25 -11.52 8.86
C ARG A 70 -12.38 -10.48 8.18
N GLY A 71 -12.32 -9.26 8.74
CA GLY A 71 -11.42 -8.22 8.25
C GLY A 71 -9.95 -8.67 8.27
N LEU A 72 -9.52 -9.32 9.35
CA LEU A 72 -8.17 -9.87 9.46
C LEU A 72 -7.90 -10.99 8.43
N VAL A 73 -8.87 -11.90 8.22
CA VAL A 73 -8.77 -12.93 7.17
C VAL A 73 -8.59 -12.31 5.80
N HIS A 74 -9.42 -11.33 5.43
CA HIS A 74 -9.31 -10.64 4.15
C HIS A 74 -7.96 -9.93 3.99
N HIS A 75 -7.46 -9.28 5.04
CA HIS A 75 -6.15 -8.64 5.01
C HIS A 75 -5.01 -9.66 4.80
N ILE A 76 -5.02 -10.78 5.52
CA ILE A 76 -4.01 -11.84 5.36
C ILE A 76 -4.02 -12.41 3.95
N LEU A 77 -5.21 -12.69 3.40
CA LEU A 77 -5.34 -13.21 2.04
C LEU A 77 -4.89 -12.18 0.99
N ALA A 78 -5.28 -10.92 1.12
CA ALA A 78 -4.84 -9.86 0.21
C ALA A 78 -3.30 -9.72 0.21
N ASN A 79 -2.66 -9.81 1.38
CA ASN A 79 -1.20 -9.80 1.47
C ASN A 79 -0.57 -11.05 0.83
N HIS A 80 -1.21 -12.22 0.93
CA HIS A 80 -0.74 -13.44 0.27
C HIS A 80 -0.77 -13.30 -1.26
N GLU A 81 -1.84 -12.75 -1.81
CA GLU A 81 -1.95 -12.47 -3.25
C GLU A 81 -0.93 -11.43 -3.72
N LEU A 82 -0.71 -10.37 -2.93
CA LEU A 82 0.32 -9.37 -3.22
C LEU A 82 1.72 -9.99 -3.27
N GLN A 83 2.06 -10.84 -2.30
CA GLN A 83 3.32 -11.57 -2.28
C GLN A 83 3.48 -12.50 -3.49
N ALA A 84 2.41 -13.19 -3.89
CA ALA A 84 2.43 -14.03 -5.08
C ALA A 84 2.72 -13.20 -6.34
N LEU A 85 2.10 -12.02 -6.47
CA LEU A 85 2.34 -11.12 -7.59
C LEU A 85 3.77 -10.57 -7.60
N GLU A 86 4.33 -10.20 -6.45
CA GLU A 86 5.70 -9.71 -6.33
C GLU A 86 6.77 -10.75 -6.68
N VAL A 87 6.50 -12.05 -6.48
CA VAL A 87 7.41 -13.15 -6.86
C VAL A 87 7.31 -13.50 -8.35
N MET A 88 6.18 -13.18 -9.00
CA MET A 88 5.92 -13.50 -10.40
C MET A 88 6.22 -12.36 -11.38
N ALA A 89 6.42 -11.13 -10.89
CA ALA A 89 6.75 -9.93 -11.68
C ALA A 89 8.26 -9.68 -11.77
#